data_AF-A0A370BEY5-F1
#
_entry.id   AF-A0A370BEY5-F1
#
_cell.length_a   1.000
_cell.length_b   1.000
_cell.length_c   1.000
_cell.angle_alpha   90.00
_cell.angle_beta   90.00
_cell.angle_gamma   90.00
#
_symmetry.space_group_name_H-M   'P 1'
#
loop_
_entity.id
_entity.type
_entity.pdbx_description
1 polymer ?
#
loop_
_entity_poly.entity_id
_entity_poly.type
_entity_poly.pdbx_seq_one_letter_code
_entity_poly.pdbx_strand_id
1 'polypeptide(L)'
;MTDLERIRAERVAYFRALDESATVRHHFHHADEDGGLWYFEAVADQGELTVIKQAELTPAGQLHRYDWEHLEDARGFLTDQALYPEDDPVETISAEEFQRVWTR
;
A
#
# COMPACT_ATOMS: atom_id res chain seq x y z
N MET A 1 3.52 -26.15 10.26
CA MET A 1 3.96 -24.84 9.73
C MET A 1 5.26 -25.04 9.00
N THR A 2 5.21 -24.79 7.70
CA THR A 2 6.39 -24.62 6.84
C THR A 2 7.04 -23.26 7.11
N ASP A 3 8.30 -23.08 6.71
CA ASP A 3 8.97 -21.77 6.79
C ASP A 3 8.21 -20.68 6.03
N LEU A 4 7.58 -21.02 4.90
CA LEU A 4 6.78 -20.08 4.10
C LEU A 4 5.54 -19.58 4.85
N GLU A 5 4.82 -20.48 5.52
CA GLU A 5 3.65 -20.10 6.33
C GLU A 5 4.05 -19.20 7.50
N ARG A 6 5.21 -19.46 8.11
CA ARG A 6 5.74 -18.63 9.19
C ARG A 6 6.09 -17.23 8.69
N ILE A 7 6.85 -17.12 7.60
CA ILE A 7 7.24 -15.83 7.01
C ILE A 7 6.00 -15.01 6.65
N ARG A 8 4.98 -15.64 6.06
CA ARG A 8 3.72 -14.96 5.73
C ARG A 8 3.02 -14.44 6.98
N ALA A 9 2.91 -15.26 8.03
CA ALA A 9 2.29 -14.85 9.28
C ALA A 9 3.02 -13.67 9.96
N GLU A 10 4.36 -13.68 9.91
CA GLU A 10 5.20 -12.58 10.41
C GLU A 10 4.96 -11.29 9.64
N ARG A 11 4.88 -11.35 8.30
CA ARG A 11 4.54 -10.18 7.46
C ARG A 11 3.14 -9.64 7.78
N VAL A 12 2.14 -10.51 7.89
CA VAL A 12 0.76 -10.10 8.26
C VAL A 12 0.77 -9.42 9.62
N ALA A 13 1.44 -9.99 10.62
CA ALA A 13 1.53 -9.41 11.95
C ALA A 13 2.22 -8.03 11.94
N TYR A 14 3.29 -7.89 11.16
CA TYR A 14 4.01 -6.62 11.00
C TYR A 14 3.11 -5.52 10.42
N PHE A 15 2.52 -5.74 9.23
CA PHE A 15 1.69 -4.73 8.59
C PHE A 15 0.43 -4.42 9.39
N ARG A 16 -0.17 -5.44 10.03
CA ARG A 16 -1.30 -5.23 10.93
C ARG A 16 -0.93 -4.35 12.11
N ALA A 17 0.23 -4.58 12.73
CA ALA A 17 0.68 -3.77 13.86
C ALA A 17 0.91 -2.31 13.43
N LEU A 18 1.49 -2.07 12.25
CA LEU A 18 1.62 -0.73 11.69
C LEU A 18 0.26 -0.08 11.43
N ASP A 19 -0.66 -0.77 10.77
CA ASP A 19 -2.00 -0.24 10.48
C ASP A 19 -2.77 0.09 11.76
N GLU A 20 -2.79 -0.82 12.74
CA GLU A 20 -3.54 -0.62 13.99
C GLU A 20 -2.92 0.44 14.92
N SER A 21 -1.61 0.67 14.85
CA SER A 21 -0.91 1.62 15.75
C SER A 21 -0.72 3.03 15.16
N ALA A 22 -0.97 3.21 13.87
CA ALA A 22 -0.72 4.46 13.17
C ALA A 22 -1.60 5.62 13.64
N THR A 23 -0.97 6.68 14.15
CA THR A 23 -1.64 7.93 14.54
C THR A 23 -1.63 8.99 13.43
N VAL A 24 -0.64 8.92 12.54
CA VAL A 24 -0.50 9.80 11.37
C VAL A 24 -0.37 8.93 10.13
N ARG A 25 -1.17 9.24 9.11
CA ARG A 25 -1.20 8.54 7.83
C ARG A 25 -0.94 9.54 6.72
N HIS A 26 -0.14 9.12 5.74
CA HIS A 26 0.17 9.87 4.55
C HIS A 26 -0.44 9.17 3.34
N HIS A 27 -0.98 9.95 2.41
CA HIS A 27 -1.67 9.43 1.25
C HIS A 27 -1.01 9.95 -0.02
N PHE A 28 -0.79 9.04 -0.95
CA PHE A 28 -0.10 9.35 -2.19
C PHE A 28 -0.84 8.73 -3.38
N HIS A 29 -0.60 9.33 -4.54
CA HIS A 29 -0.97 8.76 -5.83
C HIS A 29 0.22 8.81 -6.80
N HIS A 30 0.25 7.86 -7.72
CA HIS A 30 1.20 7.81 -8.81
C HIS A 30 0.51 7.27 -10.07
N ALA A 31 0.79 7.86 -11.23
CA ALA A 31 0.35 7.34 -12.51
C ALA A 31 1.54 6.69 -13.21
N ASP A 32 1.40 5.42 -13.58
CA ASP A 32 2.45 4.71 -14.34
C ASP A 32 2.37 5.01 -15.85
N GLU A 33 3.39 4.59 -16.58
CA GLU A 33 3.52 4.83 -18.03
C GLU A 33 2.46 4.09 -18.86
N ASP A 34 1.87 3.03 -18.32
CA ASP A 34 0.82 2.22 -18.96
C ASP A 34 -0.60 2.77 -18.65
N GLY A 35 -0.69 3.84 -17.87
CA GLY A 35 -1.93 4.52 -17.50
C GLY A 35 -2.64 3.91 -16.29
N GLY A 36 -1.99 3.01 -15.56
CA GLY A 36 -2.42 2.54 -14.24
C GLY A 36 -2.28 3.64 -13.20
N LEU A 37 -3.27 3.74 -12.32
CA LEU A 37 -3.26 4.68 -11.21
C LEU A 37 -3.05 3.93 -9.90
N TRP A 38 -1.96 4.26 -9.23
CA TRP A 38 -1.57 3.71 -7.94
C TRP A 38 -1.93 4.68 -6.83
N TYR A 39 -2.44 4.14 -5.73
CA TYR A 39 -2.84 4.87 -4.54
C TYR A 39 -2.22 4.19 -3.33
N PHE A 40 -1.57 4.97 -2.48
CA PHE A 40 -0.87 4.46 -1.30
C PHE A 40 -1.33 5.16 -0.04
N GLU A 41 -1.57 4.40 1.02
CA GLU A 41 -1.63 4.89 2.40
C GLU A 41 -0.38 4.37 3.11
N ALA A 42 0.43 5.29 3.62
CA ALA A 42 1.72 4.99 4.25
C ALA A 42 1.83 5.62 5.63
N VAL A 43 2.69 5.03 6.46
CA VAL A 43 2.97 5.46 7.83
C VAL A 43 4.47 5.53 8.04
N ALA A 44 4.92 6.41 8.93
CA ALA A 44 6.31 6.46 9.32
C ALA A 44 6.66 5.21 10.15
N ASP A 45 7.59 4.39 9.68
CA ASP A 45 8.21 3.28 10.42
C ASP A 45 9.72 3.35 10.25
N GLN A 46 10.47 3.23 11.36
CA GLN A 46 11.94 3.20 11.35
C GLN A 46 12.65 4.34 10.58
N GLY A 47 11.99 5.50 10.43
CA GLY A 47 12.52 6.65 9.70
C GLY A 47 12.15 6.69 8.22
N GLU A 48 11.33 5.76 7.75
CA GLU A 48 10.89 5.63 6.35
C GLU A 48 9.36 5.64 6.24
N LEU A 49 8.82 5.89 5.04
CA LEU A 49 7.38 5.80 4.78
C LEU A 49 7.02 4.38 4.31
N THR A 50 6.50 3.56 5.21
CA THR A 50 6.06 2.20 4.90
C THR A 50 4.61 2.19 4.42
N VAL A 51 4.35 1.60 3.26
CA VAL A 51 2.98 1.43 2.73
C VAL A 51 2.24 0.36 3.51
N ILE A 52 1.06 0.71 4.01
CA ILE A 52 0.18 -0.20 4.76
C ILE A 52 -1.10 -0.56 3.99
N LYS A 53 -1.48 0.27 3.01
CA LYS A 53 -2.54 -0.03 2.04
C LYS A 53 -2.16 0.47 0.67
N GLN A 54 -2.46 -0.34 -0.34
CA GLN A 54 -2.13 -0.05 -1.73
C GLN A 54 -3.32 -0.41 -2.62
N ALA A 55 -3.67 0.49 -3.52
CA ALA A 55 -4.68 0.24 -4.54
C ALA A 55 -4.13 0.55 -5.94
N GLU A 56 -4.40 -0.33 -6.88
CA GLU A 56 -4.13 -0.11 -8.31
C GLU A 56 -5.48 -0.05 -9.04
N LEU A 57 -5.75 1.08 -9.70
CA LEU A 57 -6.83 1.21 -10.66
C LEU A 57 -6.23 1.09 -12.06
N THR A 58 -6.44 -0.08 -12.67
CA THR A 58 -5.96 -0.38 -14.03
C THR A 58 -6.65 0.51 -15.07
N PRO A 59 -6.04 0.68 -16.27
CA PRO A 59 -6.69 1.39 -17.39
C PRO A 59 -8.05 0.79 -17.80
N ALA A 60 -8.26 -0.50 -17.55
CA ALA A 60 -9.53 -1.19 -17.77
C ALA A 60 -10.59 -0.92 -16.70
N GLY A 61 -10.27 -0.15 -15.66
CA GLY A 61 -11.15 0.20 -14.55
C GLY A 61 -11.27 -0.89 -13.49
N GLN A 62 -10.44 -1.94 -13.54
CA GLN A 62 -10.34 -2.95 -12.49
C GLN A 62 -9.52 -2.39 -11.32
N LEU A 63 -10.02 -2.60 -10.10
CA LEU A 63 -9.38 -2.16 -8.87
C LEU A 63 -8.82 -3.35 -8.09
N HIS A 64 -7.51 -3.34 -7.90
CA HIS A 64 -6.78 -4.28 -7.05
C HIS A 64 -6.40 -3.58 -5.75
N ARG A 65 -6.50 -4.29 -4.62
CA ARG A 65 -6.28 -3.74 -3.28
C ARG A 65 -5.42 -4.68 -2.48
N TYR A 66 -4.47 -4.14 -1.75
CA TYR A 66 -3.59 -4.91 -0.88
C TYR A 66 -3.45 -4.20 0.47
N ASP A 67 -3.56 -4.98 1.53
CA ASP A 67 -3.38 -4.60 2.93
C ASP A 67 -2.94 -5.83 3.74
N TRP A 68 -2.89 -5.73 5.06
CA TRP A 68 -2.47 -6.85 5.90
C TRP A 68 -3.41 -8.07 5.83
N GLU A 69 -4.68 -7.90 5.43
CA GLU A 69 -5.62 -9.01 5.21
C GLU A 69 -5.37 -9.69 3.85
N HIS A 70 -4.91 -8.92 2.86
CA HIS A 70 -4.63 -9.39 1.50
C HIS A 70 -3.29 -8.86 0.97
N LEU A 71 -2.19 -9.46 1.46
CA LEU A 71 -0.83 -9.00 1.10
C LEU A 71 -0.45 -9.23 -0.36
N GLU A 72 -0.94 -10.30 -1.00
CA GLU A 72 -0.55 -10.67 -2.35
C GLU A 72 -1.57 -11.62 -3.00
N ASP A 73 -1.64 -11.56 -4.32
CA ASP A 73 -2.34 -12.52 -5.17
C ASP A 73 -1.63 -12.69 -6.53
N ALA A 74 -2.32 -13.27 -7.51
CA ALA A 74 -1.76 -13.49 -8.84
C ALA A 74 -1.51 -12.21 -9.67
N ARG A 75 -2.00 -11.05 -9.21
CA ARG A 75 -1.93 -9.76 -9.90
C ARG A 75 -0.88 -8.83 -9.29
N GLY A 76 -0.56 -9.01 -8.03
CA GLY A 76 0.42 -8.17 -7.36
C GLY A 76 0.50 -8.41 -5.86
N PHE A 77 1.09 -7.44 -5.17
CA PHE A 77 1.36 -7.51 -3.74
C PHE A 77 1.44 -6.11 -3.13
N LEU A 78 1.19 -6.02 -1.82
CA LEU A 78 1.53 -4.85 -1.01
C LEU A 78 3.04 -4.67 -1.02
N THR A 79 3.50 -3.53 -1.53
CA THR A 79 4.94 -3.24 -1.60
C THR A 79 5.62 -3.40 -0.24
N ASP A 80 6.79 -4.04 -0.25
CA ASP A 80 7.69 -4.14 0.89
C ASP A 80 8.78 -3.05 0.86
N GLN A 81 8.75 -2.18 -0.14
CA GLN A 81 9.64 -1.04 -0.27
C GLN A 81 9.02 0.21 0.36
N ALA A 82 9.86 0.99 1.04
CA ALA A 82 9.47 2.30 1.52
C ALA A 82 9.24 3.27 0.35
N LEU A 83 8.34 4.22 0.57
CA LEU A 83 8.17 5.37 -0.32
C LEU A 83 9.23 6.41 0.02
N TYR A 84 9.92 6.87 -1.02
CA TYR A 84 10.83 8.02 -0.94
C TYR A 84 10.32 9.08 -1.93
N PRO A 85 9.35 9.94 -1.54
CA PRO A 85 8.76 10.92 -2.45
C PRO A 85 9.77 11.90 -3.07
N GLU A 86 10.96 12.01 -2.47
CA GLU A 86 12.09 12.80 -2.97
C GLU A 86 12.85 12.13 -4.12
N ASP A 87 12.90 10.80 -4.15
CA ASP A 87 13.63 10.01 -5.16
C ASP A 87 12.69 9.45 -6.24
N ASP A 88 11.48 9.05 -5.86
CA ASP A 88 10.44 8.53 -6.76
C ASP A 88 9.18 9.42 -6.64
N PRO A 89 8.90 10.25 -7.65
CA PRO A 89 7.87 11.27 -7.55
C PRO A 89 6.48 10.63 -7.43
N VAL A 90 5.93 10.78 -6.22
CA VAL A 90 4.53 10.51 -5.90
C VAL A 90 3.83 11.80 -5.51
N GLU A 91 2.58 11.96 -5.92
CA GLU A 91 1.79 13.14 -5.58
C GLU A 91 1.08 12.91 -4.24
N THR A 92 1.16 13.89 -3.33
CA THR A 92 0.40 13.83 -2.08
C THR A 92 -1.08 14.09 -2.35
N ILE A 93 -1.95 13.23 -1.82
CA ILE A 93 -3.40 13.37 -1.92
C ILE A 93 -4.03 13.46 -0.54
N SER A 94 -5.32 13.79 -0.49
CA SER A 94 -6.07 13.77 0.76
C SER A 94 -6.47 12.35 1.16
N ALA A 95 -6.66 12.13 2.46
CA ALA A 95 -7.25 10.89 2.97
C ALA A 95 -8.63 10.62 2.34
N GLU A 96 -9.44 11.66 2.11
CA GLU A 96 -10.76 11.53 1.47
C GLU A 96 -10.66 11.00 0.04
N GLU A 97 -9.67 11.47 -0.72
CA GLU A 97 -9.45 11.02 -2.10
C GLU A 97 -9.03 9.55 -2.14
N PHE A 98 -8.08 9.16 -1.29
CA PHE A 98 -7.70 7.75 -1.12
C PHE A 98 -8.92 6.89 -0.74
N GLN A 99 -9.70 7.32 0.24
CA GLN A 99 -10.87 6.56 0.71
C GLN A 99 -11.95 6.38 -0.37
N ARG A 100 -12.13 7.35 -1.28
CA ARG A 100 -13.07 7.22 -2.41
C ARG A 100 -12.66 6.10 -3.36
N VAL A 101 -11.37 5.95 -3.63
CA VAL A 101 -10.87 4.84 -4.45
C VAL A 101 -10.94 3.54 -3.68
N TRP A 102 -10.48 3.54 -2.42
CA TRP A 102 -10.43 2.36 -1.58
C TRP A 102 -11.80 1.69 -1.39
N THR A 103 -12.86 2.47 -1.18
CA THR A 103 -14.20 1.95 -0.85
C THR A 103 -15.11 1.69 -2.07
N ARG A 104 -14.60 1.85 -3.29
CA ARG A 104 -15.36 1.72 -4.53
C ARG A 104 -15.99 0.34 -4.77
#